data_AF-A0A926MDM7-F1
#
_entry.id   AF-A0A926MDM7-F1
#
_cell.length_a   1.000
_cell.length_b   1.000
_cell.length_c   1.000
_cell.angle_alpha   90.00
_cell.angle_beta   90.00
_cell.angle_gamma   90.00
#
_symmetry.space_group_name_H-M   'P 1'
#
loop_
_entity.id
_entity.type
_entity.pdbx_description
1 polymer ?
#
loop_
_entity_poly.entity_id
_entity_poly.type
_entity_poly.pdbx_seq_one_letter_code
_entity_poly.pdbx_strand_id
1 'polypeptide(L)'
;MIKKIFFQLVFFNFLFVGKVFSAESGGMPQLNPEFWFSQIFWLSITFGILYIVLSKLILPKISSNLEQRKSQISDNIEAADKQREASETKLKEYDEIILKSKNEAKNIYNQAREKAIKDINVKKEILDKQIEEEIKKAEDEISELKQGAPEKITKIAIETSSELIQKLIGNEINNSSISAIVDDLSKKNRSKYYGN
;
A
#
# COMPACT_ATOMS: atom_id res chain seq x y z
N MET A 1 -2.64 64.61 -24.45
CA MET A 1 -3.11 65.96 -24.11
C MET A 1 -2.11 66.76 -23.25
N ILE A 2 -1.61 66.21 -22.15
CA ILE A 2 -0.68 66.88 -21.22
C ILE A 2 0.63 67.40 -21.87
N LYS A 3 1.24 66.64 -22.80
CA LYS A 3 2.44 67.11 -23.52
C LYS A 3 2.20 68.38 -24.36
N LYS A 4 0.99 68.53 -24.92
CA LYS A 4 0.62 69.69 -25.75
C LYS A 4 0.38 70.93 -24.88
N ILE A 5 -0.22 70.75 -23.71
CA ILE A 5 -0.44 71.80 -22.71
C ILE A 5 0.88 72.25 -22.06
N PHE A 6 1.80 71.32 -21.78
CA PHE A 6 3.12 71.64 -21.27
C PHE A 6 3.94 72.47 -22.28
N PHE A 7 3.93 72.07 -23.55
CA PHE A 7 4.59 72.83 -24.62
C PHE A 7 3.98 74.23 -24.80
N GLN A 8 2.65 74.33 -24.72
CA GLN A 8 1.95 75.62 -24.80
C GLN A 8 2.27 76.54 -23.62
N LEU A 9 2.40 75.98 -22.40
CA LEU A 9 2.78 76.73 -21.19
C LEU A 9 4.23 77.21 -21.24
N VAL A 10 5.17 76.37 -21.70
CA VAL A 10 6.58 76.76 -21.88
C VAL A 10 6.70 77.85 -22.95
N PHE A 11 5.98 77.70 -24.07
CA PHE A 11 5.97 78.69 -25.14
C PHE A 11 5.32 80.02 -24.71
N PHE A 12 4.25 79.97 -23.91
CA PHE A 12 3.60 81.16 -23.36
C PHE A 12 4.49 81.87 -22.33
N ASN A 13 5.25 81.13 -21.52
CA ASN A 13 6.24 81.72 -20.62
C ASN A 13 7.36 82.43 -21.41
N PHE A 14 7.78 81.84 -22.54
CA PHE A 14 8.78 82.44 -23.44
C PHE A 14 8.30 83.74 -24.08
N LEU A 15 7.01 83.84 -24.43
CA LEU A 15 6.40 85.04 -25.01
C LEU A 15 6.26 86.22 -24.02
N PHE A 16 6.35 85.97 -22.71
CA PHE A 16 6.28 87.01 -21.68
C PHE A 16 7.66 87.45 -21.13
N VAL A 17 8.78 86.93 -21.65
CA VAL A 17 10.13 87.41 -21.32
C VAL A 17 10.46 88.68 -22.14
N GLY A 18 9.68 89.73 -21.90
CA GLY A 18 9.95 91.07 -22.43
C GLY A 18 10.92 91.83 -21.52
N LYS A 19 12.15 92.05 -22.03
CA LYS A 19 13.34 92.66 -21.41
C LYS A 19 14.25 91.73 -20.61
N VAL A 20 15.31 91.28 -21.25
CA VAL A 20 16.58 90.95 -20.57
C VAL A 20 17.31 92.28 -20.35
N PHE A 21 17.42 92.73 -19.10
CA PHE A 21 18.33 93.81 -18.75
C PHE A 21 19.76 93.27 -18.82
N SER A 22 20.56 93.75 -19.78
CA SER A 22 22.02 93.61 -19.71
C SER A 22 22.53 94.48 -18.56
N ALA A 23 23.25 93.89 -17.62
CA ALA A 23 23.86 94.62 -16.51
C ALA A 23 25.05 95.44 -17.03
N GLU A 24 24.84 96.74 -17.20
CA GLU A 24 25.92 97.72 -17.35
C GLU A 24 26.65 97.82 -15.99
N SER A 25 27.88 97.30 -15.92
CA SER A 25 28.83 97.44 -14.80
C SER A 25 28.43 96.90 -13.40
N GLY A 26 28.27 95.57 -13.23
CA GLY A 26 28.15 95.01 -11.87
C GLY A 26 28.07 93.49 -11.75
N GLY A 27 29.22 92.79 -11.79
CA GLY A 27 29.38 91.40 -11.32
C GLY A 27 28.46 90.34 -11.94
N MET A 28 28.53 89.09 -11.45
CA MET A 28 27.50 88.10 -11.75
C MET A 28 26.23 88.47 -10.98
N PRO A 29 25.08 88.77 -11.63
CA PRO A 29 23.88 89.28 -10.96
C PRO A 29 23.35 88.37 -9.83
N GLN A 30 23.60 87.06 -9.91
CA GLN A 30 23.24 86.06 -8.88
C GLN A 30 24.01 86.21 -7.57
N LEU A 31 25.15 86.92 -7.57
CA LEU A 31 26.00 87.15 -6.40
C LEU A 31 25.81 88.54 -5.79
N ASN A 32 24.93 89.39 -6.35
CA ASN A 32 24.59 90.67 -5.76
C ASN A 32 23.67 90.46 -4.53
N PRO A 33 24.11 90.85 -3.31
CA PRO A 33 23.32 90.69 -2.08
C PRO A 33 21.94 91.37 -2.09
N GLU A 34 21.74 92.37 -2.95
CA GLU A 34 20.45 93.06 -3.09
C GLU A 34 19.30 92.10 -3.49
N PHE A 35 19.58 91.05 -4.27
CA PHE A 35 18.56 90.10 -4.73
C PHE A 35 18.39 88.88 -3.83
N TRP A 36 19.22 88.70 -2.80
CA TRP A 36 19.21 87.50 -1.95
C TRP A 36 17.88 87.30 -1.23
N PHE A 37 17.24 88.37 -0.75
CA PHE A 37 15.94 88.28 -0.09
C PHE A 37 14.85 87.72 -1.02
N SER A 38 14.78 88.22 -2.27
CA SER A 38 13.82 87.74 -3.26
C SER A 38 14.09 86.28 -3.65
N GLN A 39 15.36 85.92 -3.83
CA GLN A 39 15.78 84.56 -4.17
C GLN A 39 15.43 83.56 -3.05
N ILE A 40 15.70 83.91 -1.79
CA ILE A 40 15.36 83.09 -0.61
C ILE A 40 13.84 82.96 -0.44
N PHE A 41 13.09 84.04 -0.69
CA PHE A 41 11.63 84.03 -0.62
C PHE A 41 11.01 83.04 -1.62
N TRP A 42 11.38 83.15 -2.90
CA TRP A 42 10.87 82.25 -3.93
C TRP A 42 11.39 80.82 -3.79
N LEU A 43 12.65 80.64 -3.36
CA LEU A 43 13.18 79.32 -3.01
C LEU A 43 12.36 78.67 -1.90
N SER A 44 12.04 79.41 -0.83
CA SER A 44 11.24 78.89 0.29
C SER A 44 9.83 78.50 -0.14
N ILE A 45 9.18 79.30 -1.00
CA ILE A 45 7.86 78.98 -1.56
C ILE A 45 7.91 77.72 -2.42
N THR A 46 8.83 77.69 -3.40
CA THR A 46 8.92 76.56 -4.35
C THR A 46 9.34 75.26 -3.66
N PHE A 47 10.32 75.34 -2.75
CA PHE A 47 10.73 74.21 -1.93
C PHE A 47 9.63 73.76 -0.98
N GLY A 48 8.89 74.70 -0.35
CA GLY A 48 7.75 74.38 0.51
C GLY A 48 6.64 73.64 -0.23
N ILE A 49 6.29 74.08 -1.44
CA ILE A 49 5.32 73.38 -2.30
C ILE A 49 5.83 71.99 -2.67
N LEU A 50 7.09 71.86 -3.09
CA LEU A 50 7.70 70.56 -3.40
C LEU A 50 7.70 69.61 -2.20
N TYR A 51 8.04 70.12 -1.02
CA TYR A 51 8.04 69.35 0.23
C TYR A 51 6.65 68.81 0.55
N ILE A 52 5.61 69.64 0.42
CA ILE A 52 4.22 69.22 0.65
C ILE A 52 3.81 68.14 -0.36
N VAL A 53 4.18 68.28 -1.63
CA VAL A 53 3.88 67.27 -2.67
C VAL A 53 4.58 65.95 -2.35
N LEU A 54 5.86 65.97 -2.00
CA LEU A 54 6.61 64.76 -1.64
C LEU A 54 6.02 64.09 -0.39
N SER A 55 5.80 64.89 0.65
CA SER A 55 5.28 64.43 1.95
C SER A 55 3.87 63.86 1.86
N LYS A 56 2.95 64.56 1.18
CA LYS A 56 1.53 64.17 1.15
C LYS A 56 1.11 63.28 -0.01
N LEU A 57 1.86 63.22 -1.12
CA LEU A 57 1.45 62.47 -2.30
C LEU A 57 2.41 61.32 -2.65
N ILE A 58 3.72 61.56 -2.63
CA ILE A 58 4.70 60.60 -3.15
C ILE A 58 5.08 59.57 -2.07
N LEU A 59 5.47 60.01 -0.88
CA LEU A 59 5.81 59.14 0.25
C LEU A 59 4.68 58.17 0.66
N PRO A 60 3.41 58.59 0.80
CA PRO A 60 2.34 57.64 1.18
C PRO A 60 2.09 56.59 0.10
N LYS A 61 2.25 56.92 -1.19
CA LYS A 61 2.15 55.94 -2.28
C LYS A 61 3.25 54.88 -2.21
N ILE A 62 4.49 55.29 -1.94
CA ILE A 62 5.62 54.36 -1.79
C ILE A 62 5.40 53.46 -0.56
N SER A 63 5.00 54.05 0.57
CA SER A 63 4.70 53.31 1.80
C SER A 63 3.57 52.30 1.60
N SER A 64 2.48 52.68 0.92
CA SER A 64 1.38 51.78 0.60
C SER A 64 1.82 50.60 -0.27
N ASN A 65 2.68 50.82 -1.26
CA ASN A 65 3.19 49.71 -2.09
C ASN A 65 4.11 48.77 -1.30
N LEU A 66 4.97 49.32 -0.43
CA LEU A 66 5.82 48.52 0.46
C LEU A 66 4.97 47.68 1.42
N GLU A 67 3.93 48.26 2.01
CA GLU A 67 3.04 47.53 2.92
C GLU A 67 2.27 46.43 2.19
N GLN A 68 1.77 46.71 0.97
CA GLN A 68 1.13 45.68 0.15
C GLN A 68 2.07 44.52 -0.15
N ARG A 69 3.32 44.80 -0.54
CA ARG A 69 4.31 43.75 -0.79
C ARG A 69 4.62 42.96 0.48
N LYS A 70 4.77 43.64 1.62
CA LYS A 70 5.01 43.01 2.92
C LYS A 70 3.85 42.09 3.32
N SER A 71 2.61 42.55 3.15
CA SER A 71 1.40 41.74 3.38
C SER A 71 1.40 40.51 2.49
N GLN A 72 1.61 40.67 1.18
CA GLN A 72 1.64 39.54 0.24
C GLN A 72 2.72 38.52 0.59
N ILE A 73 3.90 38.98 1.01
CA ILE A 73 4.97 38.07 1.46
C ILE A 73 4.54 37.33 2.72
N SER A 74 3.96 38.03 3.70
CA SER A 74 3.45 37.41 4.93
C SER A 74 2.38 36.36 4.63
N ASP A 75 1.41 36.69 3.79
CA ASP A 75 0.31 35.80 3.40
C ASP A 75 0.84 34.56 2.67
N ASN A 76 1.83 34.74 1.78
CA ASN A 76 2.47 33.63 1.08
C ASN A 76 3.28 32.73 2.02
N ILE A 77 3.97 33.30 3.02
CA ILE A 77 4.69 32.52 4.03
C ILE A 77 3.70 31.71 4.87
N GLU A 78 2.61 32.33 5.35
CA GLU A 78 1.59 31.64 6.13
C GLU A 78 0.92 30.52 5.31
N ALA A 79 0.62 30.78 4.04
CA ALA A 79 0.07 29.76 3.14
C ALA A 79 1.05 28.60 2.93
N ALA A 80 2.34 28.88 2.74
CA ALA A 80 3.37 27.87 2.59
C ALA A 80 3.53 27.03 3.87
N ASP A 81 3.51 27.65 5.04
CA ASP A 81 3.58 26.93 6.32
C ASP A 81 2.36 26.05 6.55
N LYS A 82 1.15 26.54 6.27
CA LYS A 82 -0.08 25.71 6.32
C LYS A 82 -0.02 24.53 5.37
N GLN A 83 0.48 24.75 4.15
CA GLN A 83 0.62 23.67 3.17
C GLN A 83 1.68 22.64 3.61
N ARG A 84 2.77 23.10 4.23
CA ARG A 84 3.79 22.22 4.81
C ARG A 84 3.22 21.38 5.95
N GLU A 85 2.52 22.00 6.91
CA GLU A 85 1.89 21.30 8.04
C GLU A 85 0.83 20.29 7.58
N ALA A 86 0.00 20.66 6.61
CA ALA A 86 -0.98 19.75 6.01
C ALA A 86 -0.29 18.55 5.33
N SER A 87 0.83 18.79 4.63
CA SER A 87 1.61 17.73 3.98
C SER A 87 2.26 16.79 5.00
N GLU A 88 2.84 17.32 6.07
CA GLU A 88 3.42 16.53 7.17
C GLU A 88 2.35 15.68 7.88
N THR A 89 1.16 16.24 8.09
CA THR A 89 0.03 15.50 8.67
C THR A 89 -0.41 14.37 7.74
N LYS A 90 -0.53 14.62 6.43
CA LYS A 90 -0.87 13.59 5.43
C LYS A 90 0.18 12.50 5.34
N LEU A 91 1.46 12.84 5.46
CA LEU A 91 2.54 11.84 5.53
C LEU A 91 2.42 10.94 6.75
N LYS A 92 2.15 11.52 7.94
CA LYS A 92 1.92 10.73 9.16
C LYS A 92 0.72 9.80 9.02
N GLU A 93 -0.41 10.30 8.53
CA GLU A 93 -1.61 9.48 8.26
C GLU A 93 -1.30 8.34 7.29
N TYR A 94 -0.53 8.62 6.22
CA TYR A 94 -0.12 7.61 5.25
C TYR A 94 0.75 6.53 5.89
N ASP A 95 1.76 6.91 6.68
CA ASP A 95 2.64 5.97 7.37
C ASP A 95 1.86 5.09 8.37
N GLU A 96 0.90 5.67 9.08
CA GLU A 96 -0.01 4.93 9.98
C GLU A 96 -0.87 3.93 9.21
N ILE A 97 -1.45 4.31 8.06
CA ILE A 97 -2.24 3.42 7.21
C ILE A 97 -1.37 2.26 6.71
N ILE A 98 -0.14 2.52 6.29
CA ILE A 98 0.80 1.48 5.83
C ILE A 98 1.13 0.52 6.97
N LEU A 99 1.44 1.04 8.16
CA LEU A 99 1.75 0.21 9.33
C LEU A 99 0.55 -0.65 9.72
N LYS A 100 -0.65 -0.06 9.78
CA LYS A 100 -1.89 -0.76 10.10
C LYS A 100 -2.18 -1.86 9.08
N SER A 101 -2.08 -1.55 7.79
CA SER A 101 -2.30 -2.51 6.70
C SER A 101 -1.32 -3.68 6.75
N LYS A 102 -0.03 -3.42 7.06
CA LYS A 102 0.98 -4.48 7.25
C LYS A 102 0.62 -5.38 8.43
N ASN A 103 0.17 -4.81 9.55
CA ASN A 103 -0.24 -5.58 10.72
C ASN A 103 -1.51 -6.40 10.45
N GLU A 104 -2.49 -5.83 9.77
CA GLU A 104 -3.71 -6.53 9.35
C GLU A 104 -3.38 -7.69 8.40
N ALA A 105 -2.54 -7.48 7.39
CA ALA A 105 -2.09 -8.53 6.48
C ALA A 105 -1.37 -9.66 7.23
N LYS A 106 -0.49 -9.33 8.17
CA LYS A 106 0.19 -10.32 9.03
C LYS A 106 -0.82 -11.11 9.88
N ASN A 107 -1.82 -10.44 10.44
CA ASN A 107 -2.86 -11.10 11.23
C ASN A 107 -3.71 -12.05 10.38
N ILE A 108 -4.15 -11.60 9.19
CA ILE A 108 -4.89 -12.43 8.24
C ILE A 108 -4.06 -13.67 7.85
N TYR A 109 -2.78 -13.49 7.55
CA TYR A 109 -1.88 -14.60 7.22
C TYR A 109 -1.77 -15.60 8.38
N ASN A 110 -1.56 -15.13 9.61
CA ASN A 110 -1.46 -15.98 10.78
C ASN A 110 -2.77 -16.74 11.03
N GLN A 111 -3.92 -16.06 10.94
CA GLN A 111 -5.23 -16.69 11.10
C GLN A 111 -5.50 -17.75 10.01
N ALA A 112 -5.16 -17.46 8.76
CA ALA A 112 -5.29 -18.42 7.66
C ALA A 112 -4.39 -19.64 7.87
N ARG A 113 -3.14 -19.41 8.32
CA ARG A 113 -2.19 -20.48 8.64
C ARG A 113 -2.69 -21.35 9.79
N GLU A 114 -3.19 -20.75 10.87
CA GLU A 114 -3.75 -21.48 12.01
C GLU A 114 -4.97 -22.31 11.61
N LYS A 115 -5.89 -21.74 10.81
CA LYS A 115 -7.04 -22.49 10.27
C LYS A 115 -6.58 -23.66 9.41
N ALA A 116 -5.63 -23.44 8.49
CA ALA A 116 -5.11 -24.50 7.64
C ALA A 116 -4.47 -25.64 8.45
N ILE A 117 -3.69 -25.32 9.49
CA ILE A 117 -3.09 -26.34 10.38
C ILE A 117 -4.17 -27.11 11.14
N LYS A 118 -5.21 -26.43 11.65
CA LYS A 118 -6.34 -27.09 12.32
C LYS A 118 -7.07 -28.03 11.36
N ASP A 119 -7.37 -27.58 10.15
CA ASP A 119 -8.06 -28.40 9.14
C ASP A 119 -7.21 -29.61 8.72
N ILE A 120 -5.90 -29.44 8.59
CA ILE A 120 -4.96 -30.55 8.32
C ILE A 120 -5.01 -31.58 9.45
N ASN A 121 -4.96 -31.13 10.71
CA ASN A 121 -5.00 -32.04 11.86
C ASN A 121 -6.34 -32.80 11.94
N VAL A 122 -7.46 -32.12 11.74
CA VAL A 122 -8.80 -32.76 11.71
C VAL A 122 -8.87 -33.79 10.59
N LYS A 123 -8.42 -33.45 9.38
CA LYS A 123 -8.40 -34.40 8.25
C LYS A 123 -7.48 -35.59 8.52
N LYS A 124 -6.34 -35.35 9.17
CA LYS A 124 -5.40 -36.41 9.55
C LYS A 124 -6.06 -37.37 10.54
N GLU A 125 -6.71 -36.88 11.58
CA GLU A 125 -7.43 -37.73 12.54
C GLU A 125 -8.56 -38.55 11.89
N ILE A 126 -9.27 -37.97 10.92
CA ILE A 126 -10.30 -38.71 10.16
C ILE A 126 -9.66 -39.80 9.31
N LEU A 127 -8.57 -39.49 8.60
CA LEU A 127 -7.85 -40.46 7.77
C LEU A 127 -7.27 -41.59 8.62
N ASP A 128 -6.67 -41.28 9.78
CA ASP A 128 -6.12 -42.27 10.69
C ASP A 128 -7.21 -43.25 11.15
N LYS A 129 -8.41 -42.76 11.50
CA LYS A 129 -9.57 -43.61 11.84
C LYS A 129 -10.05 -44.47 10.66
N GLN A 130 -10.11 -43.90 9.46
CA GLN A 130 -10.50 -44.66 8.26
C GLN A 130 -9.49 -45.77 7.96
N ILE A 131 -8.19 -45.49 8.12
CA ILE A 131 -7.13 -46.48 7.96
C ILE A 131 -7.28 -47.59 9.01
N GLU A 132 -7.53 -47.26 10.28
CA GLU A 132 -7.78 -48.26 11.33
C GLU A 132 -9.00 -49.14 11.01
N GLU A 133 -10.10 -48.55 10.53
CA GLU A 133 -11.29 -49.31 10.11
C GLU A 133 -11.01 -50.25 8.93
N GLU A 134 -10.27 -49.79 7.91
CA GLU A 134 -9.91 -50.62 6.75
C GLU A 134 -8.92 -51.73 7.14
N ILE A 135 -7.96 -51.46 8.03
CA ILE A 135 -7.08 -52.49 8.59
C ILE A 135 -7.91 -53.55 9.29
N LYS A 136 -8.86 -53.15 10.14
CA LYS A 136 -9.72 -54.09 10.87
C LYS A 136 -10.58 -54.94 9.92
N LYS A 137 -11.17 -54.35 8.88
CA LYS A 137 -11.91 -55.11 7.86
C LYS A 137 -11.02 -56.13 7.14
N ALA A 138 -9.81 -55.73 6.78
CA ALA A 138 -8.85 -56.64 6.14
C ALA A 138 -8.42 -57.77 7.09
N GLU A 139 -8.22 -57.48 8.38
CA GLU A 139 -7.93 -58.49 9.41
C GLU A 139 -9.10 -59.47 9.59
N ASP A 140 -10.34 -58.97 9.61
CA ASP A 140 -11.54 -59.79 9.68
C ASP A 140 -11.68 -60.68 8.44
N GLU A 141 -11.47 -60.14 7.22
CA GLU A 141 -11.49 -60.91 5.98
C GLU A 141 -10.39 -61.99 5.95
N ILE A 142 -9.17 -61.66 6.40
CA ILE A 142 -8.07 -62.64 6.55
C ILE A 142 -8.47 -63.74 7.54
N SER A 143 -9.11 -63.38 8.66
CA SER A 143 -9.58 -64.34 9.65
C SER A 143 -10.65 -65.28 9.08
N GLU A 144 -11.63 -64.75 8.36
CA GLU A 144 -12.66 -65.54 7.68
C GLU A 144 -12.06 -66.47 6.63
N LEU A 145 -11.15 -65.97 5.79
CA LEU A 145 -10.45 -66.78 4.80
C LEU A 145 -9.62 -67.88 5.47
N LYS A 146 -8.95 -67.58 6.59
CA LYS A 146 -8.18 -68.56 7.37
C LYS A 146 -9.08 -69.64 7.98
N GLN A 147 -10.26 -69.29 8.47
CA GLN A 147 -11.23 -70.24 9.03
C GLN A 147 -11.86 -71.12 7.93
N GLY A 148 -12.15 -70.57 6.75
CA GLY A 148 -12.72 -71.31 5.62
C GLY A 148 -11.70 -72.09 4.77
N ALA A 149 -10.41 -71.79 4.90
CA ALA A 149 -9.35 -72.46 4.12
C ALA A 149 -9.28 -73.98 4.36
N PRO A 150 -9.33 -74.51 5.59
CA PRO A 150 -9.31 -75.95 5.84
C PRO A 150 -10.41 -76.72 5.11
N GLU A 151 -11.63 -76.17 5.05
CA GLU A 151 -12.76 -76.83 4.35
C GLU A 151 -12.55 -76.84 2.84
N LYS A 152 -12.11 -75.71 2.27
CA LYS A 152 -11.77 -75.62 0.84
C LYS A 152 -10.63 -76.56 0.47
N ILE A 153 -9.58 -76.65 1.31
CA ILE A 153 -8.44 -77.55 1.12
C ILE A 153 -8.90 -79.01 1.16
N THR A 154 -9.73 -79.40 2.15
CA THR A 154 -10.29 -80.75 2.23
C THR A 154 -11.09 -81.09 0.97
N LYS A 155 -11.94 -80.18 0.49
CA LYS A 155 -12.72 -80.40 -0.74
C LYS A 155 -11.82 -80.61 -1.98
N ILE A 156 -10.82 -79.75 -2.17
CA ILE A 156 -9.85 -79.88 -3.27
C ILE A 156 -9.07 -81.20 -3.16
N ALA A 157 -8.68 -81.60 -1.95
CA ALA A 157 -7.97 -82.85 -1.71
C ALA A 157 -8.82 -84.08 -2.05
N ILE A 158 -10.12 -84.08 -1.72
CA ILE A 158 -11.06 -85.14 -2.08
C ILE A 158 -11.22 -85.22 -3.60
N GLU A 159 -11.50 -84.09 -4.27
CA GLU A 159 -11.67 -84.03 -5.73
C GLU A 159 -10.41 -84.50 -6.47
N THR A 160 -9.23 -83.99 -6.08
CA THR A 160 -7.94 -84.36 -6.69
C THR A 160 -7.61 -85.82 -6.46
N SER A 161 -7.85 -86.34 -5.24
CA SER A 161 -7.60 -87.75 -4.93
C SER A 161 -8.53 -88.68 -5.70
N SER A 162 -9.79 -88.30 -5.87
CA SER A 162 -10.76 -89.03 -6.70
C SER A 162 -10.32 -89.07 -8.16
N GLU A 163 -9.88 -87.94 -8.72
CA GLU A 163 -9.40 -87.87 -10.11
C GLU A 163 -8.12 -88.70 -10.34
N LEU A 164 -7.17 -88.63 -9.39
CA LEU A 164 -5.93 -89.42 -9.45
C LEU A 164 -6.21 -90.93 -9.40
N ILE A 165 -7.10 -91.36 -8.50
CA ILE A 165 -7.52 -92.76 -8.37
C ILE A 165 -8.19 -93.25 -9.65
N GLN A 166 -9.09 -92.44 -10.24
CA GLN A 166 -9.76 -92.77 -11.49
C GLN A 166 -8.75 -92.96 -12.64
N LYS A 167 -7.74 -92.06 -12.75
CA LYS A 167 -6.67 -92.15 -13.75
C LYS A 167 -5.71 -93.34 -13.55
N LEU A 168 -5.42 -93.72 -12.30
CA LEU A 168 -4.46 -94.77 -11.97
C LEU A 168 -5.05 -96.19 -11.97
N ILE A 169 -6.27 -96.35 -11.46
CA ILE A 169 -6.88 -97.66 -11.18
C ILE A 169 -7.99 -97.98 -12.20
N GLY A 170 -8.50 -96.99 -12.94
CA GLY A 170 -9.49 -97.18 -14.01
C GLY A 170 -10.92 -97.48 -13.53
N ASN A 171 -11.14 -97.56 -12.22
CA ASN A 171 -12.44 -97.78 -11.59
C ASN A 171 -12.81 -96.59 -10.69
N GLU A 172 -14.10 -96.20 -10.71
CA GLU A 172 -14.63 -95.21 -9.76
C GLU A 172 -14.74 -95.83 -8.36
N ILE A 173 -13.99 -95.29 -7.41
CA ILE A 173 -14.07 -95.66 -5.99
C ILE A 173 -15.16 -94.81 -5.32
N ASN A 174 -15.85 -95.38 -4.34
CA ASN A 174 -16.88 -94.66 -3.59
C ASN A 174 -16.31 -93.39 -2.92
N ASN A 175 -16.85 -92.23 -3.32
CA ASN A 175 -16.48 -90.90 -2.83
C ASN A 175 -16.59 -90.79 -1.30
N SER A 176 -17.52 -91.53 -0.66
CA SER A 176 -17.65 -91.54 0.80
C SER A 176 -16.42 -92.12 1.51
N SER A 177 -15.75 -93.11 0.91
CA SER A 177 -14.55 -93.71 1.48
C SER A 177 -13.33 -92.79 1.37
N ILE A 178 -13.21 -92.07 0.25
CA ILE A 178 -12.16 -91.06 0.03
C ILE A 178 -12.35 -89.89 0.98
N SER A 179 -13.58 -89.38 1.10
CA SER A 179 -13.94 -88.34 2.07
C SER A 179 -13.55 -88.74 3.49
N ALA A 180 -13.90 -89.95 3.95
CA ALA A 180 -13.60 -90.39 5.31
C ALA A 180 -12.09 -90.42 5.61
N ILE A 181 -11.26 -90.88 4.66
CA ILE A 181 -9.80 -90.96 4.81
C ILE A 181 -9.18 -89.55 4.79
N VAL A 182 -9.61 -88.70 3.87
CA VAL A 182 -9.12 -87.31 3.76
C VAL A 182 -9.54 -86.51 4.99
N ASP A 183 -10.76 -86.72 5.51
CA ASP A 183 -11.24 -86.06 6.72
C ASP A 183 -10.44 -86.48 7.97
N ASP A 184 -10.12 -87.77 8.11
CA ASP A 184 -9.28 -88.27 9.21
C ASP A 184 -7.86 -87.68 9.16
N LEU A 185 -7.23 -87.68 7.97
CA LEU A 185 -5.93 -87.06 7.75
C LEU A 185 -5.97 -85.53 7.95
N SER A 186 -7.05 -84.87 7.53
CA SER A 186 -7.22 -83.42 7.70
C SER A 186 -7.34 -83.06 9.18
N LYS A 187 -8.12 -83.81 9.99
CA LYS A 187 -8.27 -83.57 11.43
C LYS A 187 -6.94 -83.76 12.17
N LYS A 188 -6.19 -84.82 11.83
CA LYS A 188 -4.86 -85.10 12.39
C LYS A 188 -3.82 -84.02 12.07
N ASN A 189 -3.90 -83.41 10.88
CA ASN A 189 -3.01 -82.30 10.50
C ASN A 189 -3.51 -80.94 11.03
N ARG A 190 -4.82 -80.72 11.12
CA ARG A 190 -5.41 -79.49 11.66
C ARG A 190 -4.99 -79.28 13.12
N SER A 191 -4.91 -80.34 13.93
CA SER A 191 -4.40 -80.26 15.31
C SER A 191 -2.90 -79.92 15.40
N LYS A 192 -2.12 -80.18 14.34
CA LYS A 192 -0.67 -79.95 14.30
C LYS A 192 -0.31 -78.51 13.88
N TYR A 193 -1.17 -77.85 13.10
CA TYR A 193 -0.90 -76.52 12.53
C TYR A 193 -1.84 -75.40 13.00
N TYR A 194 -3.01 -75.73 13.55
CA TYR A 194 -4.04 -74.76 13.97
C TYR A 194 -4.57 -74.97 15.40
N GLY A 195 -4.08 -75.97 16.14
CA GLY A 195 -4.26 -76.05 17.59
C GLY A 195 -3.27 -75.11 18.27
N ASN A 196 -3.70 -74.41 19.33
CA ASN A 196 -2.87 -73.49 20.12
C ASN A 196 -1.40 -73.90 20.24
#